data_AF-A0A6G2DEN9-F1
#
_entry.id   AF-A0A6G2DEN9-F1
#
_cell.length_a   1.000
_cell.length_b   1.000
_cell.length_c   1.000
_cell.angle_alpha   90.00
_cell.angle_beta   90.00
_cell.angle_gamma   90.00
#
_symmetry.space_group_name_H-M   'P 1'
#
loop_
_entity.id
_entity.type
_entity.pdbx_description
1 polymer ?
#
loop_
_entity_poly.entity_id
_entity_poly.type
_entity_poly.pdbx_seq_one_letter_code
_entity_poly.pdbx_strand_id
1 'polypeptide(L)'
;DGNFTEAFDPEVRREKLLERLLLTAPKPHSIYDLGEEFYVSESVVLKDRQILQESLAIYGLDLKMRQRKLFIDGDEAQIRSAILNLLPMFNQLDLEQITQNKVQPLDGELAHFCLGLL
;
A
#
# COMPACT_ATOMS: atom_id res chain seq x y z
N ASP A 1 3.46 -12.94 -23.62
CA ASP A 1 2.33 -13.74 -23.11
C ASP A 1 2.05 -13.34 -21.67
N GLY A 2 1.21 -12.31 -21.48
CA GLY A 2 0.89 -11.78 -20.16
C GLY A 2 0.02 -12.77 -19.40
N ASN A 3 0.50 -13.21 -18.25
CA ASN A 3 -0.10 -14.30 -17.48
C ASN A 3 -1.39 -13.79 -16.83
N PHE A 4 -2.55 -14.14 -17.40
CA PHE A 4 -3.90 -13.79 -16.89
C PHE A 4 -4.17 -14.30 -15.45
N THR A 5 -3.24 -15.05 -14.85
CA THR A 5 -3.33 -15.65 -13.52
C THR A 5 -2.91 -14.75 -12.37
N GLU A 6 -2.12 -13.69 -12.59
CA GLU A 6 -1.58 -12.86 -11.49
C GLU A 6 -2.64 -12.07 -10.73
N ALA A 7 -3.73 -11.65 -11.38
CA ALA A 7 -4.81 -10.90 -10.72
C ALA A 7 -5.64 -11.76 -9.75
N PHE A 8 -5.61 -13.08 -9.91
CA PHE A 8 -6.37 -14.01 -9.07
C PHE A 8 -5.56 -14.56 -7.90
N ASP A 9 -4.23 -14.37 -7.90
CA ASP A 9 -3.39 -14.79 -6.79
C ASP A 9 -3.74 -13.98 -5.52
N PRO A 10 -4.14 -14.64 -4.42
CA PRO A 10 -4.41 -13.97 -3.16
C PRO A 10 -3.26 -13.10 -2.64
N GLU A 11 -2.00 -13.49 -2.88
CA GLU A 11 -0.83 -12.72 -2.44
C GLU A 11 -0.70 -11.43 -3.24
N VAL A 12 -0.65 -11.52 -4.57
CA VAL A 12 -0.57 -10.36 -5.47
C VAL A 12 -1.74 -9.40 -5.24
N ARG A 13 -2.94 -9.93 -5.02
CA ARG A 13 -4.11 -9.09 -4.68
C ARG A 13 -3.91 -8.33 -3.38
N ARG A 14 -3.43 -9.00 -2.32
CA ARG A 14 -3.18 -8.36 -1.03
C ARG A 14 -2.09 -7.31 -1.12
N GLU A 15 -1.04 -7.55 -1.88
CA GLU A 15 0.02 -6.56 -2.13
C GLU A 15 -0.55 -5.30 -2.79
N LYS A 16 -1.32 -5.44 -3.87
CA LYS A 16 -1.96 -4.31 -4.56
C LYS A 16 -2.98 -3.58 -3.69
N LEU A 17 -3.76 -4.32 -2.90
CA LEU A 17 -4.71 -3.73 -1.95
C LEU A 17 -3.97 -2.92 -0.87
N LEU A 18 -2.89 -3.46 -0.32
CA LEU A 18 -2.06 -2.79 0.68
C LEU A 18 -1.43 -1.51 0.11
N GLU A 19 -0.82 -1.60 -1.07
CA GLU A 19 -0.26 -0.47 -1.81
C GLU A 19 -1.30 0.63 -2.01
N ARG A 20 -2.48 0.27 -2.52
CA ARG A 20 -3.58 1.20 -2.75
C ARG A 20 -3.99 1.93 -1.48
N LEU A 21 -4.14 1.19 -0.37
CA LEU A 21 -4.59 1.73 0.90
C LEU A 21 -3.52 2.63 1.55
N LEU A 22 -2.25 2.25 1.49
CA LEU A 22 -1.13 3.03 2.05
C LEU A 22 -0.92 4.34 1.28
N LEU A 23 -0.83 4.27 -0.05
CA LEU A 23 -0.54 5.45 -0.90
C LEU A 23 -1.68 6.47 -0.93
N THR A 24 -2.87 6.10 -0.45
CA THR A 24 -4.02 7.01 -0.39
C THR A 24 -4.51 7.25 1.03
N ALA A 25 -3.82 6.76 2.06
CA ALA A 25 -4.23 6.95 3.43
C ALA A 25 -4.34 8.46 3.77
N PRO A 26 -5.35 8.88 4.57
CA PRO A 26 -6.39 8.08 5.23
C PRO A 26 -7.69 7.95 4.41
N LYS A 27 -7.62 8.06 3.08
CA LYS A 27 -8.81 8.06 2.21
C LYS A 27 -9.58 6.73 2.31
N PRO A 28 -10.91 6.78 2.53
CA PRO A 28 -11.75 5.59 2.59
C PRO A 28 -12.17 5.07 1.20
N HIS A 29 -12.02 3.76 1.00
CA HIS A 29 -12.39 3.04 -0.24
C HIS A 29 -13.52 2.04 0.02
N SER A 30 -14.52 1.99 -0.86
CA SER A 30 -15.64 1.06 -0.73
C SER A 30 -15.17 -0.39 -0.85
N ILE A 31 -15.59 -1.28 0.05
CA ILE A 31 -15.30 -2.71 -0.09
C ILE A 31 -15.99 -3.34 -1.32
N TYR A 32 -17.07 -2.71 -1.79
CA TYR A 32 -17.74 -3.10 -3.03
C TYR A 32 -16.85 -2.77 -4.23
N ASP A 33 -16.36 -1.53 -4.32
CA ASP A 33 -15.48 -1.10 -5.43
C ASP A 33 -14.16 -1.91 -5.43
N LEU A 34 -13.59 -2.17 -4.26
CA LEU A 34 -12.42 -3.04 -4.12
C LEU A 34 -12.72 -4.48 -4.56
N GLY A 35 -13.90 -5.00 -4.23
CA GLY A 35 -14.33 -6.33 -4.68
C GLY A 35 -14.44 -6.43 -6.20
N GLU A 36 -15.04 -5.42 -6.84
CA GLU A 36 -15.14 -5.32 -8.30
C GLU A 36 -13.76 -5.19 -8.95
N GLU A 37 -12.90 -4.30 -8.43
CA GLU A 37 -11.55 -4.05 -8.96
C GLU A 37 -10.67 -5.32 -8.95
N PHE A 38 -10.77 -6.10 -7.89
CA PHE A 38 -9.97 -7.32 -7.72
C PHE A 38 -10.73 -8.60 -8.10
N TYR A 39 -11.92 -8.50 -8.69
CA TYR A 39 -12.77 -9.63 -9.10
C TYR A 39 -13.04 -10.65 -7.99
N VAL A 40 -13.28 -10.17 -6.77
CA VAL A 40 -13.57 -11.01 -5.59
C VAL A 40 -14.81 -10.52 -4.84
N SER A 41 -15.46 -11.44 -4.12
CA SER A 41 -16.56 -11.03 -3.24
C SER A 41 -16.07 -10.14 -2.08
N GLU A 42 -16.95 -9.31 -1.54
CA GLU A 42 -16.65 -8.50 -0.35
C GLU A 42 -16.19 -9.36 0.85
N SER A 43 -16.68 -10.59 0.97
CA SER A 43 -16.26 -11.51 2.04
C SER A 43 -14.79 -11.89 1.93
N VAL A 44 -14.24 -11.93 0.71
CA VAL A 44 -12.81 -12.15 0.45
C VAL A 44 -12.02 -10.89 0.79
N VAL A 45 -12.51 -9.71 0.41
CA VAL A 45 -11.89 -8.42 0.81
C VAL A 45 -11.80 -8.31 2.33
N LEU A 46 -12.83 -8.75 3.07
CA LEU A 46 -12.83 -8.75 4.52
C LEU A 46 -11.85 -9.77 5.14
N LYS A 47 -11.60 -10.90 4.47
CA LYS A 47 -10.53 -11.85 4.87
C LYS A 47 -9.15 -11.26 4.61
N ASP A 48 -8.95 -10.67 3.43
CA ASP A 48 -7.70 -10.01 3.07
C ASP A 48 -7.40 -8.87 4.05
N ARG A 49 -8.40 -8.10 4.48
CA ARG A 49 -8.28 -7.10 5.55
C ARG A 49 -7.69 -7.67 6.84
N GLN A 50 -8.13 -8.86 7.28
CA GLN A 50 -7.62 -9.45 8.52
C GLN A 50 -6.13 -9.75 8.42
N ILE A 51 -5.70 -10.32 7.29
CA ILE A 51 -4.29 -10.62 7.01
C ILE A 51 -3.47 -9.33 6.95
N LEU A 52 -3.95 -8.32 6.22
CA LEU A 52 -3.26 -7.04 6.09
C LEU A 52 -3.13 -6.28 7.42
N GLN A 53 -4.12 -6.41 8.31
CA GLN A 53 -4.04 -5.81 9.64
C GLN A 53 -2.85 -6.35 10.44
N GLU A 54 -2.51 -7.63 10.30
CA GLU A 54 -1.35 -8.22 10.99
C GLU A 54 -0.04 -7.58 10.51
N SER A 55 0.09 -7.36 9.20
CA SER A 55 1.26 -6.67 8.61
C SER A 55 1.35 -5.19 9.01
N LEU A 56 0.22 -4.51 9.19
CA LEU A 56 0.17 -3.10 9.56
C LEU A 56 0.41 -2.86 11.06
N ALA A 57 0.10 -3.84 11.92
CA ALA A 57 0.18 -3.71 13.37
C ALA A 57 1.60 -3.38 13.87
N ILE A 58 2.64 -3.91 13.21
CA ILE A 58 4.05 -3.64 13.60
C ILE A 58 4.46 -2.17 13.40
N TYR A 59 3.73 -1.42 12.56
CA TYR A 59 3.92 0.01 12.35
C TYR A 59 2.99 0.85 13.24
N GLY A 60 2.14 0.22 14.04
CA GLY A 60 1.11 0.88 14.84
C GLY A 60 -0.02 1.47 14.00
N LEU A 61 -0.30 0.89 12.82
CA LEU A 61 -1.37 1.30 11.93
C LEU A 61 -2.59 0.39 12.08
N ASP A 62 -3.78 1.00 11.97
CA ASP A 62 -5.06 0.31 12.03
C ASP A 62 -5.77 0.31 10.68
N LEU A 63 -6.21 -0.85 10.22
CA LEU A 63 -7.05 -1.00 9.04
C LEU A 63 -8.54 -0.97 9.44
N LYS A 64 -9.07 0.25 9.50
CA LYS A 64 -10.41 0.58 10.00
C LYS A 64 -11.48 0.47 8.91
N MET A 65 -12.70 0.23 9.35
CA MET A 65 -13.87 0.19 8.48
C MET A 65 -14.97 1.10 9.02
N ARG A 66 -15.51 1.98 8.16
CA ARG A 66 -16.67 2.83 8.48
C ARG A 66 -17.60 2.91 7.27
N GLN A 67 -18.89 2.66 7.48
CA GLN A 67 -19.90 2.69 6.40
C GLN A 67 -19.49 1.86 5.18
N ARG A 68 -18.97 0.65 5.42
CA ARG A 68 -18.48 -0.27 4.38
C ARG A 68 -17.33 0.28 3.53
N LYS A 69 -16.61 1.27 4.05
CA LYS A 69 -15.37 1.76 3.48
C LYS A 69 -14.19 1.41 4.35
N LEU A 70 -13.11 0.96 3.72
CA LEU A 70 -11.85 0.54 4.31
C LEU A 70 -10.83 1.69 4.19
N PHE A 71 -10.08 1.96 5.26
CA PHE A 71 -9.00 2.94 5.26
C PHE A 71 -7.96 2.60 6.33
N ILE A 72 -6.73 3.06 6.11
CA ILE A 72 -5.67 3.02 7.11
C ILE A 72 -5.77 4.26 7.98
N ASP A 73 -5.68 4.05 9.29
CA ASP A 73 -5.66 5.07 10.32
C ASP A 73 -4.36 4.97 11.13
N GLY A 74 -3.79 6.14 11.46
CA GLY A 74 -2.52 6.29 12.14
C GLY A 74 -1.88 7.62 11.79
N ASP A 75 -0.81 7.97 12.51
CA ASP A 75 -0.09 9.21 12.25
C ASP A 75 0.75 9.09 10.97
N GLU A 76 0.99 10.21 10.31
CA GLU A 76 1.76 10.26 9.06
C GLU A 76 3.13 9.59 9.19
N ALA A 77 3.85 9.81 10.29
CA ALA A 77 5.16 9.19 10.49
C ALA A 77 5.09 7.65 10.43
N GLN A 78 4.00 7.05 10.90
CA GLN A 78 3.77 5.62 10.87
C GLN A 78 3.39 5.15 9.46
N ILE A 79 2.53 5.90 8.77
CA ILE A 79 2.12 5.62 7.38
C ILE A 79 3.35 5.64 6.46
N ARG A 80 4.19 6.68 6.57
CA ARG A 80 5.44 6.79 5.82
C ARG A 80 6.41 5.65 6.11
N SER A 81 6.55 5.28 7.38
CA SER A 81 7.39 4.14 7.77
C SER A 81 6.88 2.84 7.13
N ALA A 82 5.57 2.60 7.15
CA ALA A 82 4.97 1.44 6.51
C ALA A 82 5.17 1.45 4.99
N ILE A 83 4.98 2.59 4.31
CA ILE A 83 5.23 2.74 2.87
C ILE A 83 6.66 2.34 2.51
N LEU A 84 7.65 2.85 3.24
CA LEU A 84 9.07 2.60 2.95
C LEU A 84 9.48 1.14 3.12
N ASN A 85 8.88 0.44 4.09
CA ASN A 85 9.26 -0.92 4.44
C ASN A 85 8.43 -2.00 3.72
N LEU A 86 7.15 -1.72 3.43
CA LEU A 86 6.23 -2.73 2.89
C LEU A 86 6.09 -2.68 1.37
N LEU A 87 6.30 -1.52 0.73
CA LEU A 87 6.13 -1.41 -0.72
C LEU A 87 7.43 -1.74 -1.44
N PRO A 88 7.45 -2.71 -2.37
CA PRO A 88 8.66 -3.14 -3.07
C PRO A 88 9.42 -2.01 -3.76
N MET A 89 8.69 -1.05 -4.35
CA MET A 89 9.27 0.12 -5.03
C MET A 89 10.15 0.99 -4.11
N PHE A 90 9.86 1.01 -2.80
CA PHE A 90 10.61 1.79 -1.81
C PHE A 90 11.57 0.93 -1.00
N ASN A 91 11.25 -0.35 -0.76
CA ASN A 91 12.12 -1.27 -0.02
C ASN A 91 13.42 -1.59 -0.79
N GLN A 92 13.42 -1.44 -2.12
CA GLN A 92 14.61 -1.59 -2.96
C GLN A 92 15.44 -0.31 -3.10
N LEU A 93 15.04 0.81 -2.48
CA LEU A 93 15.87 2.01 -2.43
C LEU A 93 17.05 1.74 -1.50
N ASP A 94 18.15 1.31 -2.13
CA ASP A 94 19.43 1.13 -1.48
C ASP A 94 19.97 2.50 -1.02
N LEU A 95 19.71 2.85 0.24
CA LEU A 95 20.16 4.09 0.88
C LEU A 95 21.70 4.24 0.80
N GLU A 96 22.42 3.14 0.67
CA GLU A 96 23.87 3.11 0.47
C GLU A 96 24.28 3.64 -0.92
N GLN A 97 23.43 3.49 -1.94
CA GLN A 97 23.68 4.04 -3.28
C GLN A 97 23.44 5.55 -3.35
N ILE A 98 22.52 6.07 -2.54
CA ILE A 98 22.25 7.52 -2.41
C ILE A 98 23.47 8.21 -1.77
N THR A 99 24.08 7.59 -0.76
CA THR A 99 25.28 8.12 -0.10
C THR A 99 26.55 8.01 -0.96
N GLN A 100 26.56 7.13 -1.97
CA GLN A 100 27.68 6.95 -2.90
C GLN A 100 27.57 7.73 -4.22
N ASN A 101 26.59 8.63 -4.37
CA ASN A 101 26.50 9.55 -5.51
C ASN A 101 26.46 8.84 -6.89
N LYS A 102 25.85 7.65 -6.96
CA LYS A 102 25.64 6.88 -8.21
C LYS A 102 24.17 6.67 -8.55
N VAL A 103 23.28 7.49 -8.00
CA VAL A 103 21.87 7.49 -8.37
C VAL A 103 21.70 8.44 -9.54
N GLN A 104 21.19 7.94 -10.68
CA GLN A 104 20.59 8.83 -11.67
C GLN A 104 19.53 9.67 -10.94
N PRO A 105 19.50 10.99 -11.15
CA PRO A 105 18.74 11.91 -10.30
C PRO A 105 17.34 11.36 -10.05
N LEU A 106 16.97 11.27 -8.78
CA LEU A 106 15.62 10.97 -8.33
C LEU A 106 14.69 11.80 -9.21
N ASP A 107 13.80 11.12 -9.94
CA ASP A 107 12.81 11.77 -10.79
C ASP A 107 12.18 12.93 -9.98
N GLY A 108 12.24 14.14 -10.55
CA GLY A 108 11.73 15.34 -9.88
C GLY A 108 10.28 15.20 -9.44
N GLU A 109 9.50 14.35 -10.10
CA GLU A 109 8.11 14.01 -9.72
C GLU A 109 8.05 13.21 -8.41
N LEU A 110 8.93 12.21 -8.23
CA LEU A 110 9.01 11.41 -7.01
C LEU A 110 9.58 12.21 -5.82
N ALA A 111 10.56 13.07 -6.08
CA ALA A 111 11.10 13.96 -5.07
C ALA A 111 10.02 14.94 -4.56
N HIS A 112 9.20 15.47 -5.47
CA HIS A 112 8.09 16.35 -5.13
C HIS A 112 7.03 15.63 -4.29
N PHE A 113 6.65 14.40 -4.66
CA PHE A 113 5.71 13.58 -3.90
C PHE A 113 6.19 13.30 -2.45
N CYS A 114 7.47 13.01 -2.25
CA CYS A 114 8.01 12.71 -0.92
C CYS A 114 8.29 13.95 -0.06
N LEU A 115 8.59 15.11 -0.67
CA LEU A 115 8.98 16.34 0.03
C LEU A 115 7.86 17.37 0.14
N GLY A 116 6.78 17.23 -0.63
CA GLY A 116 5.64 18.13 -0.62
C GLY A 116 4.31 17.36 -0.70
N LEU A 117 3.51 17.51 0.36
CA LEU A 117 2.05 17.29 0.43
C LEU A 117 1.55 15.85 0.69
N LEU A 118 1.15 15.65 1.95
CA LEU A 118 -0.18 15.10 2.26
C LEU A 118 -1.29 16.08 1.85
#